data_AF-A0AAV5TL57-F1
#
_entry.id   AF-A0AAV5TL57-F1
#
_cell.length_a   1.000
_cell.length_b   1.000
_cell.length_c   1.000
_cell.angle_alpha   90.00
_cell.angle_beta   90.00
_cell.angle_gamma   90.00
#
_symmetry.space_group_name_H-M   'P 1'
#
loop_
_entity.id
_entity.type
_entity.pdbx_description
1 polymer ?
#
loop_
_entity_poly.entity_id
_entity_poly.type
_entity_poly.pdbx_seq_one_letter_code
_entity_poly.pdbx_strand_id
1 'polypeptide(L)'
;VAHARWYLFSFCVLSVGAGLLQRRSGNSFGTYSLSRIYQLRENITVMKMILKMAVPVFTFTTPAMGFYLLFIILKMTSEYQFTRNFSIAMFDWWIAVLSLTVSLTFPIFDIRFRRVAVKIPIFRLLFSNKNTNSAKVFATKHVTNNMNAVTDVYFNILAKEWNEPRN
;
A
#
# COMPACT_ATOMS: atom_id res chain seq x y z
N VAL A 1 -15.15 -20.04 -18.16
CA VAL A 1 -14.52 -20.72 -16.99
C VAL A 1 -13.17 -20.10 -16.58
N ALA A 2 -12.31 -19.66 -17.50
CA ALA A 2 -10.99 -19.09 -17.16
C ALA A 2 -11.04 -17.80 -16.31
N HIS A 3 -12.03 -16.92 -16.50
CA HIS A 3 -12.13 -15.64 -15.77
C HIS A 3 -12.54 -15.80 -14.30
N ALA A 4 -13.34 -16.82 -13.96
CA ALA A 4 -13.71 -17.10 -12.57
C ALA A 4 -12.49 -17.46 -11.72
N ARG A 5 -11.48 -18.11 -12.33
CA ARG A 5 -10.25 -18.53 -11.64
C ARG A 5 -9.41 -17.33 -11.19
N TRP A 6 -9.40 -16.23 -11.95
CA TRP A 6 -8.64 -15.02 -11.61
C TRP A 6 -9.24 -14.25 -10.43
N TYR A 7 -10.56 -14.11 -10.39
CA TYR A 7 -11.25 -13.49 -9.25
C TYR A 7 -11.08 -14.31 -7.97
N LEU A 8 -11.19 -15.65 -8.08
CA LEU A 8 -10.98 -16.57 -6.97
C LEU A 8 -9.53 -16.52 -6.47
N PHE A 9 -8.56 -16.41 -7.38
CA PHE A 9 -7.15 -16.27 -7.01
C PHE A 9 -6.88 -14.94 -6.29
N SER A 10 -7.40 -13.82 -6.79
CA SER A 10 -7.23 -12.52 -6.15
C SER A 10 -7.89 -12.46 -4.76
N PHE A 11 -9.06 -13.08 -4.60
CA PHE A 11 -9.74 -13.19 -3.31
C PHE A 11 -8.98 -14.12 -2.34
N CYS A 12 -8.44 -15.25 -2.82
CA CYS A 12 -7.58 -16.15 -2.03
C CYS A 12 -6.31 -15.46 -1.55
N VAL A 13 -5.62 -14.70 -2.40
CA VAL A 13 -4.40 -13.98 -2.00
C VAL A 13 -4.70 -12.95 -0.90
N LEU A 14 -5.81 -12.23 -1.00
CA LEU A 14 -6.25 -11.28 0.03
C LEU A 14 -6.62 -11.96 1.35
N SER A 15 -7.35 -13.07 1.30
CA SER A 15 -7.81 -13.80 2.49
C SER A 15 -6.69 -14.61 3.18
N VAL A 16 -5.79 -15.22 2.42
CA VAL A 16 -4.58 -15.88 2.96
C VAL A 16 -3.62 -14.85 3.56
N GLY A 17 -3.45 -13.69 2.91
CA GLY A 17 -2.66 -12.59 3.46
C GLY A 17 -3.20 -12.08 4.80
N ALA A 18 -4.53 -11.96 4.93
CA ALA A 18 -5.18 -11.60 6.19
C ALA A 18 -5.04 -12.69 7.27
N GLY A 19 -5.18 -13.98 6.90
CA GLY A 19 -5.07 -15.10 7.84
C GLY A 19 -3.64 -15.34 8.37
N LEU A 20 -2.61 -15.11 7.55
CA LEU A 20 -1.20 -15.23 7.98
C LEU A 20 -0.79 -14.17 9.00
N LEU A 21 -1.43 -12.99 8.98
CA LEU A 21 -1.23 -11.95 9.99
C LEU A 21 -1.79 -12.35 11.37
N GLN A 22 -2.81 -13.22 11.41
CA GLN A 22 -3.47 -13.63 12.64
C GLN A 22 -2.77 -14.79 13.37
N ARG A 23 -1.90 -15.55 12.68
CA ARG A 23 -1.32 -16.80 13.21
C ARG A 23 0.04 -16.70 13.90
N ARG A 24 0.63 -15.50 14.06
CA ARG A 24 1.96 -15.32 14.69
C ARG A 24 1.93 -14.67 16.09
N SER A 25 0.86 -14.81 16.86
CA SER A 25 0.83 -14.44 18.29
C SER A 25 1.24 -15.61 19.21
N GLY A 26 2.36 -16.27 18.89
CA GLY A 26 2.95 -17.30 19.76
C GLY A 26 3.76 -16.66 20.89
N ASN A 27 3.29 -16.83 22.12
CA ASN A 27 3.72 -16.15 23.34
C ASN A 27 5.07 -16.67 23.90
N SER A 28 6.19 -16.45 23.19
CA SER A 28 7.53 -16.61 23.77
C SER A 28 8.33 -15.32 23.60
N PHE A 29 8.10 -14.39 24.55
CA PHE A 29 8.66 -13.02 24.57
C PHE A 29 10.07 -12.94 25.18
N GLY A 30 10.81 -14.05 25.28
CA GLY A 30 12.19 -14.03 25.75
C GLY A 30 13.13 -13.46 24.68
N THR A 31 13.68 -12.27 24.90
CA THR A 31 14.73 -11.64 24.07
C THR A 31 14.37 -11.45 22.58
N TYR A 32 13.26 -10.78 22.30
CA TYR A 32 13.10 -10.20 20.95
C TYR A 32 14.09 -9.05 20.78
N SER A 33 15.03 -9.20 19.85
CA SER A 33 15.91 -8.10 19.45
C SER A 33 15.06 -6.90 19.04
N LEU A 34 15.34 -5.73 19.62
CA LEU A 34 14.63 -4.48 19.36
C LEU A 34 14.46 -4.20 17.86
N SER A 35 15.46 -4.61 17.06
CA SER A 35 15.44 -4.57 15.59
C SER A 35 14.25 -5.32 14.96
N ARG A 36 13.85 -6.49 15.46
CA ARG A 36 12.73 -7.27 14.91
C ARG A 36 11.39 -6.59 15.14
N ILE A 37 11.21 -5.92 16.28
CA ILE A 37 9.97 -5.16 16.57
C ILE A 37 9.84 -3.98 15.60
N TYR A 38 10.94 -3.26 15.33
CA TYR A 38 10.95 -2.17 14.35
C TYR A 38 10.66 -2.67 12.93
N GLN A 39 11.27 -3.78 12.51
CA GLN A 39 10.99 -4.41 11.21
C GLN A 39 9.53 -4.83 11.08
N LEU A 40 8.94 -5.44 12.12
CA LEU A 40 7.54 -5.85 12.10
C LEU A 40 6.61 -4.63 11.98
N ARG A 41 6.88 -3.55 12.72
CA ARG A 41 6.11 -2.30 12.65
C ARG A 41 6.18 -1.66 11.26
N GLU A 42 7.36 -1.68 10.65
CA GLU A 42 7.54 -1.18 9.28
C GLU A 42 6.75 -2.03 8.28
N ASN A 43 6.86 -3.35 8.33
CA ASN A 43 6.13 -4.26 7.45
C ASN A 43 4.61 -4.08 7.56
N ILE A 44 4.08 -3.93 8.79
CA ILE A 44 2.66 -3.65 9.01
C ILE A 44 2.26 -2.31 8.37
N THR A 45 3.11 -1.29 8.49
CA THR A 45 2.86 0.03 7.89
C THR A 45 2.83 -0.07 6.36
N VAL A 46 3.78 -0.80 5.76
CA VAL A 46 3.83 -1.05 4.33
C VAL A 46 2.62 -1.86 3.85
N MET A 47 2.21 -2.91 4.57
CA MET A 47 1.00 -3.67 4.22
C MET A 47 -0.27 -2.81 4.27
N LYS A 48 -0.41 -1.94 5.28
CA LYS A 48 -1.52 -0.98 5.36
C LYS A 48 -1.52 0.00 4.18
N MET A 49 -0.34 0.43 3.73
CA MET A 49 -0.20 1.27 2.54
C MET A 49 -0.65 0.51 1.29
N ILE A 50 -0.14 -0.70 1.07
CA ILE A 50 -0.51 -1.55 -0.08
C ILE A 50 -2.01 -1.79 -0.11
N LEU A 51 -2.62 -2.11 1.04
CA LEU A 51 -4.07 -2.36 1.13
C LEU A 51 -4.88 -1.10 0.77
N LYS A 52 -4.43 0.08 1.19
CA LYS A 52 -5.06 1.35 0.82
C LYS A 52 -4.95 1.65 -0.68
N MET A 53 -3.88 1.20 -1.33
CA MET A 53 -3.70 1.35 -2.79
C MET A 53 -4.45 0.28 -3.58
N ALA A 54 -4.72 -0.89 -2.99
CA ALA A 54 -5.41 -1.99 -3.67
C ALA A 54 -6.83 -1.60 -4.11
N VAL A 55 -7.59 -0.90 -3.25
CA VAL A 55 -8.96 -0.47 -3.56
C VAL A 55 -9.02 0.45 -4.80
N PRO A 56 -8.30 1.59 -4.86
CA PRO A 56 -8.34 2.44 -6.04
C PRO A 56 -7.84 1.70 -7.28
N VAL A 57 -6.73 0.95 -7.20
CA VAL A 57 -6.23 0.17 -8.34
C VAL A 57 -7.31 -0.78 -8.87
N PHE A 58 -8.00 -1.51 -8.00
CA PHE A 58 -9.07 -2.41 -8.40
C PHE A 58 -10.22 -1.67 -9.09
N THR A 59 -10.69 -0.55 -8.53
CA THR A 59 -11.75 0.27 -9.15
C THR A 59 -11.33 0.79 -10.52
N PHE A 60 -10.08 1.22 -10.67
CA PHE A 60 -9.53 1.73 -11.92
C PHE A 60 -9.30 0.64 -12.98
N THR A 61 -9.01 -0.60 -12.57
CA THR A 61 -8.87 -1.74 -13.49
C THR A 61 -10.21 -2.30 -13.99
N THR A 62 -11.33 -1.99 -13.32
CA THR A 62 -12.65 -2.56 -13.64
C THR A 62 -13.12 -2.22 -15.08
N PRO A 63 -12.96 -0.98 -15.59
CA PRO A 63 -13.33 -0.66 -16.98
C PRO A 63 -12.51 -1.39 -18.04
N ALA A 64 -11.20 -1.59 -17.82
CA ALA A 64 -10.38 -2.41 -18.72
C ALA A 64 -10.90 -3.84 -18.83
N MET A 65 -11.27 -4.44 -17.70
CA MET A 65 -11.89 -5.78 -17.70
C MET A 65 -13.22 -5.77 -18.45
N GLY A 66 -14.00 -4.68 -18.37
CA GLY A 66 -15.23 -4.48 -19.14
C GLY A 66 -14.99 -4.50 -20.66
N PHE A 67 -14.04 -3.70 -21.16
CA PHE A 67 -13.72 -3.66 -22.59
C PHE A 67 -13.17 -5.00 -23.10
N TYR A 68 -12.34 -5.67 -22.31
CA TYR A 68 -11.81 -6.98 -22.64
C TYR A 68 -12.90 -8.06 -22.69
N LEU A 69 -13.82 -8.06 -21.72
CA LEU A 69 -14.98 -8.97 -21.73
C LEU A 69 -15.89 -8.70 -22.93
N LEU A 70 -16.12 -7.44 -23.27
CA LEU A 70 -16.90 -7.05 -24.43
C LEU A 70 -16.26 -7.60 -25.71
N PHE A 71 -14.94 -7.46 -25.88
CA PHE A 71 -14.21 -8.06 -27.00
C PHE A 71 -14.37 -9.59 -27.11
N ILE A 72 -14.38 -10.32 -25.99
CA ILE A 72 -14.53 -11.79 -25.96
C ILE A 72 -15.96 -12.23 -26.29
N ILE A 73 -16.97 -11.51 -25.79
CA ILE A 73 -18.37 -11.89 -25.92
C ILE A 73 -18.88 -11.65 -27.35
N LEU A 74 -18.38 -10.60 -28.02
CA LEU A 74 -18.79 -10.31 -29.39
C LEU A 74 -18.31 -11.39 -30.38
N LYS A 75 -19.26 -11.93 -31.15
CA LYS A 75 -18.98 -12.92 -32.19
C LYS A 75 -18.20 -12.30 -33.35
N MET A 76 -17.41 -13.14 -34.03
CA MET A 76 -16.64 -12.75 -35.22
C MET A 76 -17.54 -12.74 -36.47
N THR A 77 -18.49 -11.80 -36.53
CA THR A 77 -19.30 -11.49 -37.72
C THR A 77 -18.95 -10.11 -38.26
N SER A 78 -19.22 -9.84 -39.54
CA SER A 78 -18.86 -8.54 -40.16
C SER A 78 -19.57 -7.36 -39.50
N GLU A 79 -20.80 -7.56 -39.02
CA GLU A 79 -21.62 -6.56 -38.33
C GLU A 79 -20.96 -6.00 -37.07
N TYR A 80 -20.20 -6.82 -36.34
CA TYR A 80 -19.58 -6.45 -35.06
C TYR A 80 -18.09 -6.15 -35.16
N GLN A 81 -17.52 -6.17 -36.36
CA GLN A 81 -16.07 -5.98 -36.55
C GLN A 81 -15.61 -4.62 -36.02
N PHE A 82 -16.38 -3.57 -36.26
CA PHE A 82 -16.08 -2.22 -35.75
C PHE A 82 -16.07 -2.19 -34.22
N THR A 83 -17.14 -2.66 -33.56
CA THR A 83 -17.26 -2.66 -32.10
C THR A 83 -16.14 -3.47 -31.44
N ARG A 84 -15.76 -4.61 -32.03
CA ARG A 84 -14.67 -5.44 -31.54
C ARG A 84 -13.32 -4.72 -31.65
N ASN A 85 -13.03 -4.09 -32.79
CA ASN A 85 -11.81 -3.30 -33.00
C ASN A 85 -11.76 -2.05 -32.10
N PHE A 86 -12.90 -1.41 -31.88
CA PHE A 86 -13.03 -0.29 -30.96
C PHE A 86 -12.75 -0.72 -29.50
N SER A 87 -13.25 -1.90 -29.10
CA SER A 87 -13.07 -2.42 -27.74
C SER A 87 -11.62 -2.74 -27.42
N ILE A 88 -10.88 -3.34 -28.37
CA ILE A 88 -9.45 -3.61 -28.18
C ILE A 88 -8.65 -2.29 -28.14
N ALA A 89 -8.97 -1.32 -28.99
CA ALA A 89 -8.33 0.00 -28.96
C ALA A 89 -8.60 0.75 -27.64
N MET A 90 -9.84 0.71 -27.13
CA MET A 90 -10.19 1.30 -25.84
C MET A 90 -9.53 0.58 -24.67
N PHE A 91 -9.39 -0.75 -24.74
CA PHE A 91 -8.63 -1.52 -23.75
C PHE A 91 -7.17 -1.05 -23.68
N ASP A 92 -6.48 -0.99 -24.82
CA ASP A 92 -5.07 -0.56 -24.89
C ASP A 92 -4.90 0.89 -24.41
N TRP A 93 -5.78 1.78 -24.84
CA TRP A 93 -5.79 3.17 -24.38
C TRP A 93 -6.02 3.26 -22.87
N TRP A 94 -6.93 2.48 -22.31
CA TRP A 94 -7.20 2.48 -20.87
C TRP A 94 -5.99 1.98 -20.06
N ILE A 95 -5.27 0.97 -20.54
CA ILE A 95 -4.03 0.50 -19.90
C ILE A 95 -2.98 1.61 -19.87
N ALA A 96 -2.84 2.42 -20.94
CA ALA A 96 -1.94 3.56 -20.96
C ALA A 96 -2.35 4.65 -19.93
N VAL A 97 -3.65 4.97 -19.86
CA VAL A 97 -4.20 5.92 -18.87
C VAL A 97 -3.98 5.41 -17.45
N LEU A 98 -4.15 4.10 -17.21
CA LEU A 98 -3.88 3.48 -15.91
C LEU A 98 -2.42 3.60 -15.50
N SER A 99 -1.49 3.31 -16.40
CA SER A 99 -0.05 3.43 -16.14
C SER A 99 0.33 4.86 -15.75
N LEU A 100 -0.18 5.85 -16.48
CA LEU A 100 0.03 7.27 -16.20
C LEU A 100 -0.61 7.66 -14.85
N THR A 101 -1.83 7.22 -14.59
CA THR A 101 -2.54 7.53 -13.34
C THR A 101 -1.83 6.94 -12.14
N VAL A 102 -1.42 5.66 -12.18
CA VAL A 102 -0.67 5.03 -11.08
C VAL A 102 0.63 5.78 -10.81
N SER A 103 1.36 6.16 -11.86
CA SER A 103 2.62 6.92 -11.74
C SER A 103 2.41 8.29 -11.09
N LEU A 104 1.33 9.00 -11.44
CA LEU A 104 0.99 10.30 -10.86
C LEU A 104 0.41 10.22 -9.44
N THR A 105 -0.30 9.14 -9.12
CA THR A 105 -0.98 9.01 -7.82
C THR A 105 -0.08 8.40 -6.75
N PHE A 106 0.95 7.64 -7.13
CA PHE A 106 1.91 7.02 -6.20
C PHE A 106 2.51 8.02 -5.18
N PRO A 107 2.96 9.22 -5.58
CA PRO A 107 3.48 10.22 -4.64
C PRO A 107 2.43 10.84 -3.70
N ILE A 108 1.14 10.70 -4.02
CA ILE A 108 0.04 11.31 -3.26
C ILE A 108 -0.33 10.46 -2.05
N PHE A 109 -0.28 9.13 -2.17
CA PHE A 109 -0.77 8.18 -1.17
C PHE A 109 0.13 8.00 0.05
N ASP A 110 1.46 8.05 -0.09
CA ASP A 110 2.39 7.97 1.04
C ASP A 110 3.08 9.31 1.28
N ILE A 111 3.10 9.71 2.55
CA ILE A 111 3.83 10.89 3.02
C ILE A 111 5.34 10.73 2.84
N ARG A 112 5.87 9.49 2.91
CA ARG A 112 7.29 9.17 2.67
C ARG A 112 7.68 9.54 1.25
N PHE A 113 6.91 9.06 0.27
CA PHE A 113 7.12 9.37 -1.15
C PHE A 113 6.85 10.84 -1.46
N ARG A 114 5.86 11.46 -0.82
CA ARG A 114 5.57 12.89 -0.98
C ARG A 114 6.80 13.76 -0.66
N ARG A 115 7.55 13.46 0.40
CA ARG A 115 8.76 14.22 0.76
C ARG A 115 9.84 14.16 -0.32
N VAL A 116 9.99 13.00 -0.95
CA VAL A 116 10.94 12.82 -2.07
C VAL A 116 10.42 13.52 -3.31
N ALA A 117 9.13 13.38 -3.63
CA ALA A 117 8.51 13.97 -4.80
C ALA A 117 8.52 15.50 -4.80
N VAL A 118 8.36 16.16 -3.64
CA VAL A 118 8.43 17.63 -3.52
C VAL A 118 9.81 18.21 -3.91
N LYS A 119 10.86 17.37 -3.94
CA LYS A 119 12.18 17.78 -4.47
C LYS A 119 12.19 17.93 -6.00
N ILE A 120 11.26 17.28 -6.69
CA ILE A 120 11.12 17.36 -8.15
C ILE A 120 10.26 18.59 -8.50
N PRO A 121 10.70 19.48 -9.41
CA PRO A 121 10.03 20.76 -9.68
C PRO A 121 8.59 20.60 -10.20
N ILE A 122 8.33 19.58 -11.02
CA ILE A 122 6.99 19.28 -11.57
C ILE A 122 5.99 19.02 -10.44
N PHE A 123 6.36 18.16 -9.48
CA PHE A 123 5.53 17.85 -8.33
C PHE A 123 5.44 19.02 -7.36
N ARG A 124 6.50 19.84 -7.23
CA ARG A 124 6.47 21.05 -6.42
C ARG A 124 5.35 21.98 -6.89
N LEU A 125 5.18 22.20 -8.19
CA LEU A 125 4.09 23.05 -8.72
C LEU A 125 2.71 22.48 -8.35
N LEU A 126 2.51 21.17 -8.49
CA LEU A 126 1.26 20.50 -8.15
C LEU A 126 0.93 20.57 -6.64
N PHE A 127 1.94 20.49 -5.78
CA PHE A 127 1.76 20.51 -4.31
C PHE A 127 1.89 21.90 -3.69
N SER A 128 2.39 22.91 -4.41
CA SER A 128 2.69 24.25 -3.88
C SER A 128 1.46 24.97 -3.30
N ASN A 129 0.25 24.64 -3.78
CA ASN A 129 -0.98 25.32 -3.36
C ASN A 129 -1.67 24.68 -2.15
N LYS A 130 -1.24 23.51 -1.68
CA LYS A 130 -1.92 22.82 -0.56
C LYS A 130 -0.91 22.49 0.54
N ASN A 131 -0.85 23.43 1.51
CA ASN A 131 -0.73 23.10 2.93
C ASN A 131 0.70 22.88 3.48
N THR A 132 1.51 23.95 3.50
CA THR A 132 2.73 24.05 4.33
C THR A 132 2.45 24.02 5.84
N ASN A 133 1.18 24.17 6.26
CA ASN A 133 0.81 24.21 7.68
C ASN A 133 0.51 22.83 8.30
N SER A 134 0.02 21.84 7.55
CA SER A 134 -0.24 20.49 8.11
C SER A 134 1.01 19.63 8.33
N ALA A 135 2.11 19.88 7.62
CA ALA A 135 3.36 19.14 7.84
C ALA A 135 3.99 19.43 9.22
N LYS A 136 3.78 20.64 9.77
CA LYS A 136 4.22 21.00 11.12
C LYS A 136 3.38 20.34 12.23
N VAL A 137 2.13 19.94 11.95
CA VAL A 137 1.24 19.37 12.98
C VAL A 137 1.45 17.86 13.19
N PHE A 138 1.88 17.12 12.17
CA PHE A 138 2.11 15.67 12.30
C PHE A 138 3.48 15.29 12.90
N ALA A 139 4.47 16.19 12.84
CA ALA A 139 5.77 15.94 13.45
C ALA A 139 5.76 16.07 14.98
N THR A 140 4.80 16.82 15.55
CA THR A 140 4.77 17.14 16.99
C THR A 140 3.62 16.52 17.76
N LYS A 141 2.55 16.03 17.12
CA LYS A 141 1.30 15.66 17.84
C LYS A 141 1.16 14.19 18.28
N HIS A 142 2.07 13.28 17.93
CA HIS A 142 1.90 11.86 18.35
C HIS A 142 3.14 11.15 18.90
N VAL A 143 4.23 11.87 19.14
CA VAL A 143 5.47 11.33 19.73
C VAL A 143 5.72 11.83 21.17
N THR A 144 4.95 12.79 21.67
CA THR A 144 5.44 13.69 22.73
C THR A 144 4.96 13.42 24.15
N ASN A 145 4.42 12.27 24.52
CA ASN A 145 4.28 11.97 25.96
C ASN A 145 4.62 10.53 26.39
N ASN A 146 4.54 9.52 25.50
CA ASN A 146 4.89 8.15 25.86
C ASN A 146 6.20 7.63 25.27
N MET A 147 6.87 8.37 24.38
CA MET A 147 8.14 7.88 23.83
C MET A 147 9.24 7.94 24.88
N ASN A 148 9.32 9.02 25.66
CA ASN A 148 10.23 9.10 26.81
C ASN A 148 9.90 8.02 27.84
N ALA A 149 8.62 7.82 28.18
CA ALA A 149 8.23 6.75 29.11
C ALA A 149 8.62 5.34 28.63
N VAL A 150 8.48 5.05 27.32
CA VAL A 150 8.89 3.75 26.76
C VAL A 150 10.41 3.61 26.68
N THR A 151 11.13 4.70 26.38
CA THR A 151 12.59 4.74 26.36
C THR A 151 13.17 4.61 27.77
N ASP A 152 12.58 5.26 28.76
CA ASP A 152 12.97 5.20 30.17
C ASP A 152 12.69 3.81 30.76
N VAL A 153 11.54 3.19 30.42
CA VAL A 153 11.27 1.79 30.80
C VAL A 153 12.32 0.85 30.22
N TYR A 154 12.75 1.07 28.97
CA TYR A 154 13.80 0.27 28.33
C TYR A 154 15.16 0.43 29.04
N PHE A 155 15.60 1.66 29.27
CA PHE A 155 16.88 1.90 29.95
C PHE A 155 16.86 1.44 31.41
N ASN A 156 15.71 1.51 32.09
CA ASN A 156 15.54 0.96 33.43
C ASN A 156 15.64 -0.57 33.46
N ILE A 157 15.08 -1.28 32.47
CA ILE A 157 15.21 -2.74 32.37
C ILE A 157 16.67 -3.12 32.13
N LEU A 158 17.37 -2.44 31.22
CA LEU A 158 18.80 -2.65 30.95
C LEU A 158 19.67 -2.36 32.18
N ALA A 159 19.42 -1.24 32.88
CA ALA A 159 20.14 -0.90 34.10
C ALA A 159 19.91 -1.94 35.20
N LYS A 160 18.71 -2.50 35.28
CA LYS A 160 18.39 -3.59 36.21
C LYS A 160 19.16 -4.87 35.86
N GLU A 161 19.15 -5.31 34.60
CA GLU A 161 19.89 -6.49 34.14
C GLU A 161 21.41 -6.35 34.32
N TRP A 162 21.95 -5.13 34.18
CA TRP A 162 23.37 -4.86 34.36
C TRP A 162 23.83 -4.99 35.82
N ASN A 163 22.95 -4.64 36.76
CA ASN A 163 23.27 -4.60 38.19
C ASN A 163 22.99 -5.92 38.92
N GLU A 164 22.28 -6.88 38.32
CA GLU A 164 22.10 -8.22 38.89
C GLU A 164 23.38 -9.06 38.68
N PRO A 165 24.03 -9.54 39.75
CA PRO A 165 25.21 -10.39 39.63
C PRO A 165 24.82 -11.71 38.96
N ARG A 166 25.51 -12.04 37.86
CA ARG A 166 25.37 -13.33 37.18
C ARG A 166 25.96 -14.42 38.08
N ASN A 167 25.10 -15.01 38.91
CA ASN A 167 25.39 -16.25 39.65
C ASN A 167 25.35 -17.46 38.71
#